data_AF-A0A4Q7D2Y8-F1
#
_entry.id   AF-A0A4Q7D2Y8-F1
#
_cell.length_a   1.000
_cell.length_b   1.000
_cell.length_c   1.000
_cell.angle_alpha   90.00
_cell.angle_beta   90.00
_cell.angle_gamma   90.00
#
_symmetry.space_group_name_H-M   'P 1'
#
loop_
_entity.id
_entity.type
_entity.pdbx_description
1 polymer ?
#
loop_
_entity_poly.entity_id
_entity_poly.type
_entity_poly.pdbx_seq_one_letter_code
_entity_poly.pdbx_strand_id
1 'polypeptide(L)'
;MSKPIRNGTEMADITRLEQANETMRLVNRALARNDVAVLTALGFCHQHIGELQQQGGFRSSSIAQNTRMITRLRKVGDTHVQ
;
A
#
# COMPACT_ATOMS: atom_id res chain seq x y z
N MET A 1 1.43 24.52 -26.90
CA MET A 1 1.92 23.37 -26.11
C MET A 1 0.89 23.07 -25.05
N SER A 2 0.00 22.11 -25.30
CA SER A 2 -1.12 21.80 -24.40
C SER A 2 -1.01 20.36 -23.92
N LYS A 3 -1.02 20.18 -22.59
CA LYS A 3 -1.88 19.23 -21.83
C LYS A 3 -1.42 19.16 -20.37
N PRO A 4 -2.20 19.67 -19.40
CA PRO A 4 -2.17 19.16 -18.04
C PRO A 4 -3.40 18.25 -17.87
N ILE A 5 -3.22 16.96 -18.15
CA ILE A 5 -4.13 15.91 -17.66
C ILE A 5 -3.29 15.04 -16.75
N ARG A 6 -2.96 15.54 -15.55
CA ARG A 6 -2.20 14.78 -14.53
C ARG A 6 -3.00 14.48 -13.27
N ASN A 7 -4.14 15.15 -13.08
CA ASN A 7 -4.94 15.01 -11.86
C ASN A 7 -5.56 13.61 -11.70
N GLY A 8 -5.98 12.98 -12.81
CA GLY A 8 -6.59 11.63 -12.79
C GLY A 8 -5.59 10.51 -12.46
N THR A 9 -4.34 10.65 -12.87
CA THR A 9 -3.28 9.66 -12.60
C THR A 9 -2.81 9.75 -11.15
N GLU A 10 -2.67 10.97 -10.63
CA GLU A 10 -2.24 11.21 -9.23
C GLU A 10 -3.27 10.67 -8.23
N MET A 11 -4.57 10.86 -8.48
CA MET A 11 -5.63 10.27 -7.67
C MET A 11 -5.61 8.74 -7.71
N ALA A 12 -5.44 8.14 -8.89
CA ALA A 12 -5.36 6.68 -9.02
C ALA A 12 -4.15 6.10 -8.27
N ASP A 13 -3.00 6.78 -8.31
CA ASP A 13 -1.80 6.37 -7.59
C ASP A 13 -1.97 6.51 -6.06
N ILE A 14 -2.64 7.57 -5.59
CA ILE A 14 -3.01 7.71 -4.17
C ILE A 14 -3.87 6.53 -3.73
N THR A 15 -4.94 6.21 -4.46
CA THR A 15 -5.83 5.10 -4.12
C THR A 15 -5.08 3.76 -4.08
N ARG A 16 -4.19 3.51 -5.04
CA ARG A 16 -3.36 2.28 -5.06
C ARG A 16 -2.44 2.20 -3.84
N LEU A 17 -1.81 3.30 -3.46
CA LEU A 17 -0.92 3.34 -2.30
C LEU A 17 -1.68 3.17 -0.98
N GLU A 18 -2.90 3.71 -0.89
CA GLU A 18 -3.79 3.53 0.27
C GLU A 18 -4.19 2.06 0.41
N GLN A 19 -4.67 1.44 -0.67
CA GLN A 19 -5.02 0.01 -0.69
C GLN A 19 -3.81 -0.88 -0.36
N ALA A 20 -2.62 -0.55 -0.87
CA ALA A 20 -1.40 -1.27 -0.53
C ALA A 20 -1.09 -1.17 0.97
N ASN A 21 -1.19 0.02 1.58
CA ASN A 21 -0.97 0.21 3.00
C ASN A 21 -1.98 -0.55 3.87
N GLU A 22 -3.26 -0.55 3.49
CA GLU A 22 -4.30 -1.31 4.19
C GLU A 22 -4.03 -2.81 4.11
N THR A 23 -3.69 -3.31 2.93
CA THR A 23 -3.37 -4.72 2.70
C THR A 23 -2.14 -5.13 3.51
N MET A 24 -1.05 -4.34 3.48
CA MET A 24 0.17 -4.63 4.24
C MET A 24 -0.11 -4.68 5.75
N ARG A 25 -0.91 -3.74 6.28
CA ARG A 25 -1.30 -3.74 7.70
C ARG A 25 -2.21 -4.91 8.05
N LEU A 26 -3.12 -5.30 7.16
CA LEU A 26 -3.98 -6.46 7.36
C LEU A 26 -3.16 -7.75 7.42
N VAL A 27 -2.23 -7.94 6.48
CA VAL A 27 -1.30 -9.07 6.47
C VAL A 27 -0.47 -9.13 7.76
N ASN A 28 0.10 -8.01 8.20
CA ASN A 28 0.85 -7.99 9.47
C ASN A 28 -0.01 -8.38 10.68
N ARG A 29 -1.27 -7.94 10.74
CA ARG A 29 -2.21 -8.33 11.80
C ARG A 29 -2.57 -9.82 11.73
N ALA A 30 -2.79 -10.36 10.53
CA ALA A 30 -3.07 -11.78 10.34
C ALA A 30 -1.87 -12.64 10.74
N LEU A 31 -0.64 -12.25 10.35
CA LEU A 31 0.60 -12.92 10.75
C LEU A 31 0.78 -12.92 12.27
N ALA A 32 0.55 -11.79 12.94
CA ALA A 32 0.67 -11.69 14.40
C ALA A 32 -0.32 -12.60 15.15
N ARG A 33 -1.43 -12.99 14.50
CA ARG A 33 -2.44 -13.91 15.04
C ARG A 33 -2.29 -15.35 14.52
N ASN A 34 -1.28 -15.60 13.68
CA ASN A 34 -1.11 -16.84 12.93
C ASN A 34 -2.36 -17.24 12.12
N ASP A 35 -3.08 -16.25 11.60
CA ASP A 35 -4.33 -16.43 10.85
C ASP A 35 -4.04 -16.70 9.36
N VAL A 36 -3.70 -17.97 9.09
CA VAL A 36 -3.38 -18.45 7.73
C VAL A 36 -4.59 -18.39 6.79
N ALA A 37 -5.81 -18.49 7.32
CA ALA A 37 -7.03 -18.41 6.53
C ALA A 37 -7.20 -17.03 5.90
N VAL A 38 -7.00 -15.96 6.67
CA VAL A 38 -7.03 -14.58 6.14
C VAL A 38 -5.93 -14.35 5.11
N LEU A 39 -4.71 -14.83 5.35
CA LEU A 39 -3.61 -14.70 4.40
C LEU A 39 -3.91 -15.43 3.08
N THR A 40 -4.50 -16.61 3.16
CA THR A 40 -4.91 -17.40 1.98
C THR A 40 -6.05 -16.69 1.22
N ALA A 41 -7.03 -16.13 1.93
CA ALA A 41 -8.12 -15.35 1.34
C ALA A 41 -7.64 -14.06 0.65
N LEU A 42 -6.53 -13.47 1.13
CA LEU A 42 -5.85 -12.35 0.48
C LEU A 42 -5.02 -12.77 -0.75
N GLY A 43 -5.01 -14.06 -1.10
CA GLY A 43 -4.33 -14.59 -2.29
C GLY A 43 -2.86 -14.96 -2.06
N PHE A 44 -2.37 -14.99 -0.82
CA PHE A 44 -1.01 -15.46 -0.54
C PHE A 44 -0.94 -16.99 -0.62
N CYS A 45 0.00 -17.50 -1.41
CA CYS A 45 0.32 -18.92 -1.42
C CYS A 45 1.12 -19.30 -0.16
N HIS A 46 1.16 -20.60 0.15
CA HIS A 46 1.82 -21.10 1.35
C HIS A 46 3.31 -20.71 1.43
N GLN A 47 4.01 -20.67 0.29
CA GLN A 47 5.41 -20.24 0.22
C GLN A 47 5.57 -18.78 0.67
N HIS A 48 4.77 -17.86 0.12
CA HIS A 48 4.84 -16.44 0.49
C HIS A 48 4.41 -16.21 1.95
N ILE A 49 3.49 -17.00 2.49
CA ILE A 49 3.13 -16.95 3.91
C ILE A 49 4.34 -17.32 4.77
N GLY A 50 5.07 -18.39 4.41
CA GLY A 50 6.29 -18.80 5.11
C GLY A 50 7.39 -17.73 5.06
N GLU A 51 7.58 -17.07 3.92
CA GLU A 51 8.52 -15.95 3.79
C GLU A 51 8.11 -14.77 4.68
N LEU A 52 6.83 -14.41 4.68
CA LEU A 52 6.30 -13.34 5.52
C LEU A 52 6.46 -13.66 7.02
N GLN A 53 6.22 -14.90 7.44
CA GLN A 53 6.44 -15.33 8.82
C GLN A 53 7.91 -15.20 9.23
N GLN A 54 8.84 -15.64 8.37
CA GLN A 54 10.28 -15.51 8.63
C GLN A 54 10.73 -14.04 8.72
N GLN A 55 10.13 -13.16 7.92
CA GLN A 55 10.47 -11.74 7.89
C GLN A 55 9.75 -10.90 8.96
N GLY A 56 8.76 -11.47 9.65
CA GLY A 56 7.90 -10.73 10.59
C GLY A 56 6.88 -9.82 9.90
N GLY A 57 6.49 -10.14 8.67
CA GLY A 57 5.57 -9.39 7.84
C GLY A 57 6.20 -8.23 7.07
N PHE A 58 5.37 -7.32 6.60
CA PHE A 58 5.80 -6.11 5.91
C PHE A 58 6.45 -5.13 6.87
N ARG A 59 7.62 -4.60 6.46
CA ARG A 59 8.36 -3.62 7.26
C ARG A 59 7.58 -2.31 7.42
N SER A 60 7.61 -1.76 8.64
CA SER A 60 7.01 -0.46 8.96
C SER A 60 7.56 0.68 8.09
N SER A 61 8.83 0.60 7.68
CA SER A 61 9.47 1.59 6.80
C SER A 61 8.83 1.66 5.41
N SER A 62 8.43 0.52 4.83
CA SER A 62 7.76 0.45 3.53
C SER A 62 6.37 1.08 3.59
N ILE A 63 5.60 0.77 4.64
CA ILE A 63 4.28 1.39 4.88
C ILE A 63 4.43 2.91 5.05
N ALA A 64 5.43 3.35 5.80
CA ALA A 64 5.71 4.77 6.01
C ALA A 64 6.16 5.47 4.71
N GLN A 65 6.86 4.78 3.81
CA GLN A 65 7.24 5.31 2.51
C GLN A 65 6.01 5.59 1.64
N ASN A 66 5.08 4.64 1.56
CA ASN A 66 3.81 4.84 0.85
C ASN A 66 3.02 6.02 1.42
N THR A 67 2.95 6.14 2.76
CA THR A 67 2.31 7.30 3.41
C THR A 67 2.95 8.63 3.01
N ARG A 68 4.29 8.70 2.96
CA ARG A 68 5.00 9.90 2.49
C ARG A 68 4.69 10.20 1.02
N MET A 69 4.59 9.18 0.19
CA MET A 69 4.27 9.33 -1.23
C MET A 69 2.83 9.82 -1.44
N ILE A 70 1.85 9.28 -0.71
CA ILE A 70 0.47 9.78 -0.69
C ILE A 70 0.44 11.28 -0.34
N THR A 71 1.09 11.67 0.76
CA THR A 71 1.15 13.08 1.18
C THR A 71 1.78 13.97 0.11
N ARG A 72 2.83 13.50 -0.56
CA ARG A 72 3.46 14.24 -1.67
C ARG A 72 2.52 14.39 -2.86
N LEU A 73 1.85 13.31 -3.27
CA LEU A 73 0.93 13.32 -4.42
C LEU A 73 -0.26 14.24 -4.16
N ARG A 74 -0.84 14.23 -2.95
CA ARG A 74 -1.92 15.15 -2.57
C ARG A 74 -1.48 16.61 -2.70
N LYS A 75 -0.30 16.96 -2.16
CA LYS A 75 0.25 18.33 -2.28
C LYS A 75 0.45 18.78 -3.73
N VAL A 76 0.95 17.87 -4.58
CA VAL A 76 1.15 18.16 -6.01
C VAL A 76 -0.19 18.36 -6.71
N GLY A 77 -1.19 17.50 -6.44
CA GLY A 77 -2.54 17.66 -6.96
C GLY A 77 -3.19 18.99 -6.54
N ASP A 78 -3.06 19.37 -5.26
CA ASP A 78 -3.56 20.64 -4.74
C ASP A 78 -2.89 21.87 -5.40
N THR A 79 -1.59 21.76 -5.69
CA THR A 79 -0.81 22.83 -6.35
C THR A 79 -1.20 23.01 -7.83
N HIS A 80 -1.72 21.95 -8.48
CA HIS A 80 -2.17 22.02 -9.87
C HIS A 80 -3.64 22.47 -10.02
N VAL A 81 -4.40 22.56 -8.92
CA VAL A 81 -5.80 23.00 -8.92
C VAL A 81 -5.93 24.51 -8.61
N GLN A 82 -4.89 25.15 -8.05
CA GLN A 82 -4.80 26.61 -7.89
C GLN A 82 -4.23 27.30 -9.13
#